data_AF-A0A443RYJ3-F1
#
_entry.id   AF-A0A443RYJ3-F1
#
_cell.length_a   1.000
_cell.length_b   1.000
_cell.length_c   1.000
_cell.angle_alpha   90.00
_cell.angle_beta   90.00
_cell.angle_gamma   90.00
#
_symmetry.space_group_name_H-M   'P 1'
#
loop_
_entity.id
_entity.type
_entity.pdbx_description
1 polymer ?
#
loop_
_entity_poly.entity_id
_entity_poly.type
_entity_poly.pdbx_seq_one_letter_code
_entity_poly.pdbx_strand_id
1 'polypeptide(L)'
;TGFLVTIYTAIGGLKAVIWTDVIQYFFITVGTLSIIYFGVSRLVNTTLYTLIGLILYANYYKCDPILDGKIKITDEIVPLFMNQIFRSIPGCTGLFIVCLLSAALSTLSSGVNVVATLVWEDILTKRLPNMKPNKSVKLTKIIAATVGLICIAVAFLSKEFGSIFEVKMTFDCSICQFMYFS
;
A
#
# COMPACT_ATOMS: atom_id res chain seq x y z
N THR A 1 32.08 23.12 50.57
CA THR A 1 31.70 23.59 49.20
C THR A 1 31.32 22.45 48.26
N GLY A 2 32.03 21.31 48.22
CA GLY A 2 31.68 20.18 47.33
C GLY A 2 30.29 19.55 47.54
N PHE A 3 29.82 19.44 48.79
CA PHE A 3 28.52 18.83 49.11
C PHE A 3 27.31 19.55 48.48
N LEU A 4 27.34 20.88 48.40
CA LEU A 4 26.27 21.68 47.80
C LEU A 4 26.18 21.49 46.28
N VAL A 5 27.34 21.34 45.63
CA VAL A 5 27.42 21.09 44.18
C VAL A 5 26.82 19.71 43.85
N THR A 6 27.17 18.68 44.63
CA THR A 6 26.62 17.32 44.44
C THR A 6 25.10 17.29 44.56
N ILE A 7 24.52 17.98 45.55
CA ILE A 7 23.06 18.04 45.73
C ILE A 7 22.40 18.78 44.57
N TYR A 8 22.98 19.89 44.12
CA TYR A 8 22.42 20.67 43.01
C TYR A 8 22.45 19.88 41.69
N THR A 9 23.56 19.19 41.38
CA THR A 9 23.65 18.31 40.21
C THR A 9 22.70 17.13 40.31
N ALA A 10 22.55 16.50 41.48
CA ALA A 10 21.63 15.37 41.67
C ALA A 10 20.16 15.77 41.46
N ILE A 11 19.75 16.94 41.97
CA ILE A 11 18.38 17.45 41.78
C ILE A 11 18.13 17.83 40.31
N GLY A 12 19.13 18.45 39.66
CA GLY A 12 19.06 18.77 38.23
C GLY A 12 18.96 17.51 37.36
N GLY A 13 19.78 16.49 37.67
CA GLY A 13 19.77 15.20 36.99
C GLY A 13 18.45 14.47 37.16
N LEU A 14 17.91 14.40 38.39
CA LEU A 14 16.63 13.74 38.65
C LEU A 14 15.46 14.42 37.92
N LYS A 15 15.44 15.76 37.84
CA LYS A 15 14.43 16.48 37.04
C LYS A 15 14.57 16.22 35.54
N ALA A 16 15.80 16.13 35.02
CA ALA A 16 16.04 15.83 33.62
C ALA A 16 15.55 14.42 33.25
N VAL A 17 15.80 13.43 34.12
CA VAL A 17 15.33 12.04 33.94
C VAL A 17 13.80 11.97 33.92
N ILE A 18 13.12 12.62 34.86
CA ILE A 18 11.65 12.65 34.90
C ILE A 18 11.09 13.25 33.61
N TRP A 19 11.71 14.32 33.09
CA TRP A 19 11.26 14.96 31.87
C TRP A 19 11.46 14.06 30.64
N THR A 20 12.59 13.36 30.54
CA THR A 20 12.82 12.38 29.46
C THR A 20 11.88 11.17 29.56
N ASP A 21 11.55 10.70 30.77
CA ASP A 21 10.63 9.58 30.99
C ASP A 21 9.19 9.93 30.56
N VAL A 22 8.73 11.16 30.85
CA VAL A 22 7.40 11.63 30.43
C VAL A 22 7.28 11.72 28.91
N ILE A 23 8.32 12.21 28.24
CA ILE A 23 8.35 12.29 26.78
C ILE A 23 8.41 10.90 26.15
N GLN A 24 9.28 10.04 26.68
CA GLN A 24 9.43 8.67 26.20
C GLN A 24 8.13 7.87 26.36
N TYR A 25 7.42 8.04 27.48
CA TYR A 25 6.12 7.43 27.71
C TYR A 25 5.12 7.79 26.59
N PHE A 26 5.03 9.08 26.23
CA PHE A 26 4.13 9.53 25.17
C PHE A 26 4.45 8.88 23.81
N PHE A 27 5.72 8.87 23.41
CA PHE A 27 6.13 8.28 22.14
C PHE A 27 5.86 6.77 22.08
N ILE A 28 6.12 6.03 23.15
CA ILE A 28 5.88 4.57 23.21
C ILE A 28 4.38 4.27 23.18
N THR A 29 3.55 5.03 23.90
CA THR A 29 2.10 4.84 23.87
C THR A 29 1.54 5.08 22.46
N VAL A 30 1.93 6.16 21.79
CA VAL A 30 1.49 6.46 20.41
C VAL A 30 1.97 5.40 19.44
N GLY A 31 3.24 4.97 19.54
CA GLY A 31 3.79 3.91 18.71
C GLY A 31 3.03 2.58 18.89
N THR A 32 2.77 2.20 20.14
CA THR A 32 2.06 0.96 20.47
C THR A 32 0.63 0.98 19.93
N LEU A 33 -0.11 2.08 20.12
CA LEU A 33 -1.47 2.22 19.58
C LEU A 33 -1.49 2.17 18.05
N SER A 34 -0.50 2.80 17.39
CA SER A 34 -0.37 2.78 15.94
C SER A 34 -0.12 1.36 15.41
N ILE A 35 0.79 0.62 16.05
CA ILE A 35 1.11 -0.77 15.69
C ILE A 35 -0.12 -1.66 15.87
N ILE A 36 -0.85 -1.51 16.98
CA ILE A 36 -2.09 -2.27 17.22
C ILE A 36 -3.11 -1.99 16.12
N TYR A 37 -3.32 -0.72 15.76
CA TYR A 37 -4.26 -0.34 14.70
C TYR A 37 -3.89 -0.96 13.33
N PHE A 38 -2.62 -0.84 12.91
CA PHE A 38 -2.14 -1.45 11.66
C PHE A 38 -2.16 -2.99 11.70
N GLY A 39 -1.85 -3.58 12.86
CA GLY A 39 -1.90 -5.03 13.06
C GLY A 39 -3.31 -5.58 12.94
N VAL A 40 -4.27 -4.97 13.64
CA VAL A 40 -5.69 -5.38 13.61
C VAL A 40 -6.28 -5.21 12.21
N SER A 41 -6.05 -4.07 11.55
CA SER A 41 -6.55 -3.84 10.18
C SER A 41 -6.00 -4.86 9.18
N ARG A 42 -4.72 -5.26 9.30
CA ARG A 42 -4.13 -6.31 8.45
C ARG A 42 -4.72 -7.68 8.70
N LEU A 43 -4.99 -8.04 9.97
CA LEU A 43 -5.67 -9.28 10.32
C LEU A 43 -7.08 -9.34 9.75
N VAL A 44 -7.87 -8.27 9.92
CA VAL A 44 -9.24 -8.17 9.39
C VAL A 44 -9.26 -8.28 7.87
N ASN A 45 -8.39 -7.58 7.15
CA ASN A 45 -8.35 -7.68 5.69
C ASN A 45 -7.99 -9.09 5.21
N THR A 46 -7.03 -9.74 5.88
CA THR A 46 -6.60 -11.11 5.51
C THR A 46 -7.75 -12.10 5.68
N THR A 47 -8.47 -12.04 6.80
CA THR A 47 -9.61 -12.94 7.04
C THR A 47 -10.73 -12.72 6.02
N LEU A 48 -11.05 -11.47 5.66
CA LEU A 48 -12.07 -11.18 4.64
C LEU A 48 -11.75 -11.82 3.28
N TYR A 49 -10.53 -11.70 2.77
CA TYR A 49 -10.18 -12.32 1.48
C TYR A 49 -10.18 -13.86 1.54
N THR A 50 -9.73 -14.45 2.66
CA THR A 50 -9.80 -15.92 2.83
C THR A 50 -11.24 -16.44 2.87
N LEU A 51 -12.17 -15.68 3.47
CA LEU A 51 -13.59 -16.04 3.51
C LEU A 51 -14.21 -15.98 2.11
N ILE A 52 -13.89 -14.95 1.31
CA ILE A 52 -14.34 -14.87 -0.09
C ILE A 52 -13.84 -16.10 -0.87
N GLY A 53 -12.57 -16.48 -0.72
CA GLY A 53 -12.02 -17.68 -1.34
C GLY A 53 -12.74 -18.97 -0.93
N LEU A 54 -13.07 -19.12 0.36
CA LEU A 54 -13.81 -20.27 0.86
C LEU A 54 -15.24 -20.33 0.29
N ILE A 55 -15.93 -19.20 0.18
CA ILE A 55 -17.27 -19.11 -0.40
C ILE A 55 -17.24 -19.47 -1.89
N LEU A 56 -16.23 -19.00 -2.63
CA LEU A 56 -16.03 -19.35 -4.03
C LEU A 56 -15.80 -20.85 -4.19
N TYR A 57 -14.91 -21.43 -3.38
CA TYR A 57 -14.67 -22.87 -3.37
C TYR A 57 -15.96 -23.66 -3.08
N ALA A 58 -16.72 -23.28 -2.05
CA ALA A 58 -17.97 -23.95 -1.70
C ALA A 58 -19.04 -23.90 -2.80
N ASN A 59 -19.04 -22.87 -3.66
CA ASN A 59 -19.95 -22.78 -4.80
C ASN A 59 -19.45 -23.53 -6.04
N TYR A 60 -18.13 -23.53 -6.28
CA TYR A 60 -17.54 -24.07 -7.52
C TYR A 60 -16.81 -25.42 -7.34
N TYR A 61 -16.84 -26.06 -6.16
CA TYR A 61 -16.15 -27.35 -5.93
C TYR A 61 -16.60 -28.50 -6.85
N LYS A 62 -17.84 -28.46 -7.35
CA LYS A 62 -18.39 -29.47 -8.29
C LYS A 62 -18.23 -29.06 -9.75
N CYS A 63 -18.50 -27.80 -10.04
CA CYS A 63 -18.53 -27.25 -11.40
C CYS A 63 -17.59 -26.06 -11.47
N ASP A 64 -16.34 -26.31 -11.87
CA ASP A 64 -15.33 -25.28 -12.00
C ASP A 64 -15.60 -24.40 -13.24
N PRO A 65 -15.81 -23.08 -13.08
CA PRO A 65 -16.08 -22.17 -14.20
C PRO A 65 -14.91 -22.04 -15.18
N ILE A 66 -13.69 -22.40 -14.78
CA ILE A 66 -12.51 -22.37 -15.65
C ILE A 66 -12.57 -23.54 -16.65
N LEU A 67 -12.84 -24.75 -16.16
CA LEU A 67 -12.96 -25.95 -16.99
C LEU A 67 -14.20 -25.93 -17.89
N ASP A 68 -15.28 -25.31 -17.42
CA ASP A 68 -16.52 -25.10 -18.17
C ASP A 68 -16.37 -24.03 -19.28
N GLY A 69 -15.18 -23.45 -19.45
CA GLY A 69 -14.87 -22.48 -20.50
C GLY A 69 -15.59 -21.13 -20.34
N LYS A 70 -16.22 -20.88 -19.17
CA LYS A 70 -16.84 -19.59 -18.86
C LYS A 70 -15.82 -18.50 -18.56
N ILE A 71 -14.63 -18.90 -18.12
CA ILE A 71 -13.53 -18.03 -17.74
C ILE A 71 -12.22 -18.57 -18.30
N LYS A 72 -11.36 -17.69 -18.83
CA LYS A 72 -9.99 -18.06 -19.25
C LYS A 72 -8.93 -17.77 -18.20
N ILE A 73 -9.16 -16.74 -17.36
CA ILE A 73 -8.17 -16.24 -16.40
C ILE A 73 -8.76 -16.30 -14.99
N THR A 74 -8.01 -16.86 -14.04
CA THR A 74 -8.46 -17.06 -12.65
C THR A 74 -8.92 -15.76 -11.96
N ASP A 75 -8.36 -14.61 -12.33
CA ASP A 75 -8.69 -13.31 -11.75
C ASP A 75 -10.14 -12.84 -12.02
N GLU A 76 -10.80 -13.41 -13.03
CA GLU A 76 -12.18 -13.07 -13.41
C GLU A 76 -13.23 -13.85 -12.59
N ILE A 77 -12.81 -14.78 -11.72
CA ILE A 77 -13.73 -15.63 -10.94
C ILE A 77 -14.59 -14.83 -9.96
N VAL A 78 -14.00 -13.85 -9.28
CA VAL A 78 -14.68 -13.00 -8.30
C VAL A 78 -15.76 -12.13 -8.98
N PRO A 79 -15.48 -11.35 -10.04
CA PRO A 79 -16.52 -10.57 -10.71
C PRO A 79 -17.58 -11.45 -11.37
N LEU A 80 -17.23 -12.64 -11.88
CA LEU A 80 -18.22 -13.59 -12.40
C LEU A 80 -19.18 -14.06 -11.31
N PHE A 81 -18.66 -14.42 -10.13
CA PHE A 81 -19.46 -14.83 -8.99
C PHE A 81 -20.39 -13.72 -8.49
N MET A 82 -19.88 -12.49 -8.37
CA MET A 82 -20.68 -11.33 -7.98
C MET A 82 -21.81 -11.06 -8.98
N ASN A 83 -21.53 -11.17 -10.29
CA ASN A 83 -22.55 -11.01 -11.32
C ASN A 83 -23.64 -12.10 -11.26
N GLN A 84 -23.30 -13.30 -10.80
CA GLN A 84 -24.28 -14.39 -10.62
C GLN A 84 -25.17 -14.17 -9.40
N ILE A 85 -24.60 -13.76 -8.25
CA ILE A 85 -25.37 -13.47 -7.03
C ILE A 85 -26.30 -12.27 -7.24
N PHE A 86 -25.75 -11.17 -7.76
CA PHE A 86 -26.49 -9.93 -7.91
C PHE A 86 -27.31 -9.84 -9.20
N ARG A 87 -27.52 -10.97 -9.91
CA ARG A 87 -28.27 -10.99 -11.17
C ARG A 87 -29.69 -10.44 -11.03
N SER A 88 -30.30 -10.57 -9.84
CA SER A 88 -31.65 -10.08 -9.55
C SER A 88 -31.70 -8.56 -9.31
N ILE A 89 -30.58 -7.92 -8.94
CA ILE A 89 -30.54 -6.50 -8.57
C ILE A 89 -29.66 -5.73 -9.58
N PRO A 90 -30.25 -5.15 -10.64
CA PRO A 90 -29.49 -4.38 -11.62
C PRO A 90 -28.84 -3.17 -10.95
N GLY A 91 -27.54 -2.97 -11.18
CA GLY A 91 -26.74 -1.87 -10.61
C GLY A 91 -25.73 -2.31 -9.55
N CYS A 92 -26.00 -3.37 -8.78
CA CYS A 92 -25.08 -3.85 -7.74
C CYS A 92 -23.74 -4.36 -8.31
N THR A 93 -23.76 -5.11 -9.42
CA THR A 93 -22.54 -5.53 -10.11
C THR A 93 -21.71 -4.33 -10.60
N GLY A 94 -22.38 -3.28 -11.09
CA GLY A 94 -21.72 -2.04 -11.51
C GLY A 94 -21.07 -1.31 -10.33
N LEU A 95 -21.78 -1.21 -9.19
CA LEU A 95 -21.25 -0.65 -7.95
C LEU A 95 -19.99 -1.40 -7.49
N PHE A 96 -20.02 -2.73 -7.54
CA PHE A 96 -18.87 -3.57 -7.20
C PHE A 96 -17.64 -3.26 -8.07
N ILE A 97 -17.81 -3.21 -9.40
CA ILE A 97 -16.73 -2.91 -10.33
C ILE A 97 -16.18 -1.50 -10.10
N VAL A 98 -17.04 -0.50 -9.87
CA VAL A 98 -16.61 0.88 -9.58
C VAL A 98 -15.82 0.96 -8.27
N CYS A 99 -16.25 0.27 -7.21
CA CYS A 99 -15.51 0.21 -5.96
C CYS A 99 -14.12 -0.42 -6.15
N LEU A 100 -14.04 -1.51 -6.91
CA LEU A 100 -12.77 -2.18 -7.21
C LEU A 100 -11.83 -1.27 -8.02
N LEU A 101 -12.35 -0.60 -9.05
CA LEU A 101 -11.59 0.38 -9.83
C LEU A 101 -11.14 1.56 -8.97
N SER A 102 -11.99 2.07 -8.08
CA SER A 102 -11.63 3.16 -7.16
C SER A 102 -10.50 2.76 -6.20
N ALA A 103 -10.56 1.56 -5.64
CA ALA A 103 -9.49 1.01 -4.80
C ALA A 103 -8.18 0.82 -5.57
N ALA A 104 -8.24 0.34 -6.82
CA ALA A 104 -7.07 0.24 -7.68
C ALA A 104 -6.49 1.62 -8.02
N LEU A 105 -7.34 2.59 -8.37
CA LEU A 105 -6.92 3.94 -8.72
C LEU A 105 -6.36 4.72 -7.54
N SER A 106 -6.83 4.49 -6.31
CA SER A 106 -6.30 5.16 -5.11
C SER A 106 -4.87 4.71 -4.78
N THR A 107 -4.59 3.41 -4.90
CA THR A 107 -3.23 2.84 -4.71
C THR A 107 -2.29 3.22 -5.85
N LEU A 108 -2.77 3.23 -7.09
CA LEU A 108 -2.00 3.72 -8.23
C LEU A 108 -1.67 5.21 -8.10
N SER A 109 -2.64 6.03 -7.67
CA SER A 109 -2.45 7.47 -7.47
C SER A 109 -1.41 7.77 -6.40
N SER A 110 -1.47 7.09 -5.25
CA SER A 110 -0.46 7.27 -4.20
C SER A 110 0.93 6.83 -4.66
N GLY A 111 1.04 5.69 -5.36
CA GLY A 111 2.31 5.21 -5.92
C GLY A 111 2.92 6.17 -6.94
N VAL A 112 2.14 6.62 -7.92
CA VAL A 112 2.59 7.58 -8.94
C VAL A 112 2.97 8.92 -8.31
N ASN A 113 2.23 9.38 -7.30
CA ASN A 113 2.52 10.62 -6.60
C ASN A 113 3.84 10.56 -5.83
N VAL A 114 4.12 9.44 -5.14
CA VAL A 114 5.40 9.24 -4.46
C VAL A 114 6.55 9.20 -5.47
N VAL A 115 6.43 8.44 -6.55
CA VAL A 115 7.48 8.37 -7.59
C VAL A 115 7.74 9.74 -8.21
N ALA A 116 6.69 10.50 -8.54
CA ALA A 116 6.85 11.84 -9.09
C ALA A 116 7.55 12.80 -8.12
N THR A 117 7.28 12.67 -6.82
CA THR A 117 7.92 13.47 -5.77
C THR A 117 9.39 13.08 -5.58
N LEU A 118 9.70 11.78 -5.52
CA LEU A 118 11.08 11.29 -5.38
C LEU A 118 11.95 11.71 -6.58
N VAL A 119 11.43 11.55 -7.81
CA VAL A 119 12.13 12.01 -9.02
C VAL A 119 12.39 13.52 -8.97
N TRP A 120 11.44 14.29 -8.43
CA TRP A 120 11.61 15.73 -8.26
C TRP A 120 12.72 16.08 -7.26
N GLU A 121 12.68 15.50 -6.07
CA GLU A 121 13.62 15.80 -4.98
C GLU A 121 15.03 15.27 -5.26
N ASP A 122 15.15 14.02 -5.70
CA ASP A 122 16.45 13.35 -5.83
C ASP A 122 17.22 13.74 -7.09
N ILE A 123 16.51 13.99 -8.21
CA ILE A 123 17.13 14.17 -9.53
C ILE A 123 16.96 15.62 -10.01
N LEU A 124 15.72 16.11 -10.10
CA LEU A 124 15.45 17.40 -10.75
C LEU A 124 15.94 18.59 -9.93
N THR A 125 15.78 18.57 -8.61
CA THR A 125 16.23 19.68 -7.74
C THR A 125 17.75 19.85 -7.82
N LYS A 126 18.50 18.75 -7.99
CA LYS A 126 19.96 18.79 -8.21
C LYS A 126 20.35 19.23 -9.62
N ARG A 127 19.53 18.94 -10.64
CA ARG A 127 19.83 19.27 -12.06
C ARG A 127 19.35 20.66 -12.48
N LEU A 128 18.29 21.19 -11.86
CA LEU A 128 17.63 22.44 -12.23
C LEU A 128 17.35 23.30 -10.99
N PRO A 129 18.39 23.90 -10.37
CA PRO A 129 18.28 24.57 -9.06
C PRO A 129 17.46 25.87 -9.05
N ASN A 130 17.02 26.39 -10.21
CA ASN A 130 16.27 27.66 -10.29
C ASN A 130 15.14 27.61 -11.34
N MET A 131 14.02 26.98 -10.99
CA MET A 131 12.81 26.88 -11.83
C MET A 131 11.65 27.72 -11.27
N LYS A 132 10.92 28.42 -12.15
CA LYS A 132 9.69 29.14 -11.79
C LYS A 132 8.58 28.16 -11.35
N PRO A 133 7.72 28.51 -10.38
CA PRO A 133 6.72 27.61 -9.81
C PRO A 133 5.76 26.99 -10.85
N ASN A 134 5.34 27.75 -11.86
CA ASN A 134 4.47 27.23 -12.94
C ASN A 134 5.13 26.14 -13.79
N LYS A 135 6.46 26.23 -14.00
CA LYS A 135 7.20 25.21 -14.77
C LYS A 135 7.39 23.95 -13.94
N SER A 136 7.65 24.10 -12.64
CA SER A 136 7.80 22.97 -11.70
C SER A 136 6.54 22.13 -11.64
N VAL A 137 5.37 22.74 -11.45
CA VAL A 137 4.08 22.02 -11.41
C VAL A 137 3.78 21.31 -12.73
N LYS A 138 4.08 21.96 -13.87
CA LYS A 138 3.89 21.34 -15.20
C LYS A 138 4.81 20.12 -15.38
N LEU A 139 6.06 20.22 -14.93
CA LEU A 139 7.04 19.15 -15.05
C LEU A 139 6.70 17.96 -14.15
N THR A 140 6.29 18.18 -12.90
CA THR A 140 5.82 17.09 -12.01
C THR A 140 4.59 16.38 -12.57
N LYS A 141 3.64 17.12 -13.18
CA LYS A 141 2.49 16.51 -13.87
C LYS A 141 2.91 15.67 -15.08
N ILE A 142 3.91 16.12 -15.85
CA ILE A 142 4.46 15.34 -16.97
C ILE A 142 5.10 14.05 -16.45
N ILE A 143 5.88 14.12 -15.37
CA ILE A 143 6.49 12.94 -14.74
C ILE A 143 5.41 11.94 -14.32
N ALA A 144 4.39 12.40 -13.58
CA ALA A 144 3.27 11.54 -13.17
C ALA A 144 2.57 10.88 -14.37
N ALA A 145 2.33 11.64 -15.45
CA ALA A 145 1.73 11.10 -16.68
C ALA A 145 2.63 10.05 -17.36
N THR A 146 3.94 10.28 -17.43
CA THR A 146 4.89 9.32 -18.01
C THR A 146 4.97 8.02 -17.21
N VAL A 147 4.99 8.10 -15.88
CA VAL A 147 4.97 6.91 -15.00
C VAL A 147 3.66 6.13 -15.19
N GLY A 148 2.52 6.82 -15.24
CA GLY A 148 1.23 6.18 -15.52
C GLY A 148 1.19 5.46 -16.88
N LEU A 149 1.79 6.05 -17.92
CA LEU A 149 1.86 5.45 -19.25
C LEU A 149 2.77 4.20 -19.26
N ILE A 150 3.87 4.23 -18.52
CA ILE A 150 4.73 3.05 -18.30
C ILE A 150 3.96 1.95 -17.57
N CYS A 151 3.18 2.28 -16.53
CA CYS A 151 2.34 1.29 -15.84
C CYS A 151 1.34 0.60 -16.79
N ILE A 152 0.73 1.35 -17.72
CA ILE A 152 -0.16 0.78 -18.74
C ILE A 152 0.60 -0.16 -19.68
N ALA A 153 1.80 0.22 -20.12
CA ALA A 153 2.64 -0.64 -20.97
C ALA A 153 3.00 -1.96 -20.27
N VAL A 154 3.37 -1.89 -18.98
CA VAL A 154 3.65 -3.10 -18.16
C VAL A 154 2.40 -3.96 -17.99
N ALA A 155 1.21 -3.37 -17.85
CA ALA A 155 -0.04 -4.12 -17.77
C ALA A 155 -0.37 -4.91 -19.07
N PHE A 156 0.06 -4.44 -20.24
CA PHE A 156 -0.06 -5.24 -21.47
C PHE A 156 0.95 -6.39 -21.50
N LEU A 157 2.16 -6.17 -21.00
CA LEU A 157 3.19 -7.21 -20.88
C LEU A 157 2.81 -8.27 -19.84
N SER A 158 2.00 -7.93 -18.84
CA SER A 158 1.58 -8.87 -17.77
C SER A 158 0.85 -10.10 -18.31
N LYS A 159 0.37 -10.08 -19.56
CA LYS A 159 -0.30 -11.21 -20.23
C LYS A 159 0.61 -12.38 -20.59
N GLU A 160 1.91 -12.12 -20.75
CA GLU A 160 2.92 -13.15 -21.07
C GLU A 160 3.45 -13.85 -19.81
N PHE A 161 3.24 -13.26 -18.63
CA PHE A 161 3.61 -13.86 -17.36
C PHE A 161 2.54 -14.85 -16.92
N GLY A 162 2.93 -15.93 -16.22
CA GLY A 162 2.02 -16.97 -15.72
C GLY A 162 1.01 -16.45 -14.69
N SER A 163 1.11 -16.89 -13.44
CA SER A 163 0.21 -16.38 -12.39
C SER A 163 0.70 -15.02 -11.87
N ILE A 164 -0.12 -13.97 -11.95
CA ILE A 164 0.19 -12.63 -11.39
C ILE A 164 0.52 -12.73 -9.89
N PHE A 165 -0.08 -13.69 -9.19
CA PHE A 165 0.20 -13.95 -7.78
C PHE A 165 1.65 -14.38 -7.53
N GLU A 166 2.21 -15.21 -8.40
CA GLU A 166 3.59 -15.67 -8.29
C GLU A 166 4.56 -14.51 -8.51
N VAL A 167 4.30 -13.71 -9.55
CA VAL A 167 5.08 -12.51 -9.87
C VAL A 167 5.08 -11.53 -8.69
N LYS A 168 3.91 -11.28 -8.08
CA LYS A 168 3.75 -10.44 -6.88
C LYS A 168 4.66 -10.91 -5.73
N MET A 169 4.61 -12.21 -5.41
CA MET A 169 5.42 -12.79 -4.33
C MET A 169 6.93 -12.65 -4.60
N THR A 170 7.36 -12.86 -5.84
CA THR A 170 8.77 -12.71 -6.22
C THR A 170 9.28 -11.28 -6.05
N PHE A 171 8.49 -10.28 -6.45
CA PHE A 171 8.84 -8.88 -6.28
C PHE A 171 8.90 -8.46 -4.81
N ASP A 172 7.92 -8.83 -4.00
CA ASP A 172 7.91 -8.52 -2.56
C ASP A 172 9.12 -9.17 -1.85
N CYS A 173 9.49 -10.40 -2.22
CA CYS A 173 10.68 -11.07 -1.69
C CYS A 173 11.98 -10.34 -2.08
N SER A 174 12.11 -9.92 -3.34
CA SER A 174 13.29 -9.22 -3.86
C SER A 174 13.50 -7.86 -3.18
N ILE A 175 12.42 -7.11 -2.95
CA ILE A 175 12.48 -5.80 -2.27
C ILE A 175 12.91 -5.98 -0.80
N CYS A 176 12.37 -6.99 -0.11
CA CYS A 176 12.79 -7.31 1.26
C CYS A 176 14.30 -7.57 1.35
N GLN A 177 14.85 -8.29 0.37
CA GLN A 177 16.28 -8.59 0.33
C GLN A 177 17.12 -7.33 0.10
N PHE A 178 16.67 -6.41 -0.75
CA PHE A 178 17.33 -5.12 -0.97
C PHE A 178 17.30 -4.24 0.29
N MET A 179 16.17 -4.18 0.99
CA MET A 179 16.02 -3.40 2.23
C MET A 179 16.81 -3.99 3.40
N TYR A 180 17.07 -5.29 3.41
CA TYR A 180 17.93 -5.92 4.43
C TYR A 180 19.42 -5.64 4.22
N PHE A 181 19.81 -5.27 2.99
CA PHE A 181 21.20 -5.01 2.63
C PHE A 181 21.55 -3.51 2.58
N SER A 182 20.55 -2.64 2.73
CA SER A 182 20.69 -1.18 2.70
C SER A 182 20.54 -0.58 4.09
#